data_AF-A0A9X4QMN0-F1
#
_entry.id   AF-A0A9X4QMN0-F1
#
_cell.length_a   1.000
_cell.length_b   1.000
_cell.length_c   1.000
_cell.angle_alpha   90.00
_cell.angle_beta   90.00
_cell.angle_gamma   90.00
#
_symmetry.space_group_name_H-M   'P 1'
#
loop_
_entity.id
_entity.type
_entity.pdbx_description
1 polymer ?
#
loop_
_entity_poly.entity_id
_entity_poly.type
_entity_poly.pdbx_seq_one_letter_code
_entity_poly.pdbx_strand_id
1 'polypeptide(L)'
;MSASIDEAATVDGAGPWRRFYGIIFPMLKPVTMTAIVINFVNCWNDFIYPLYFITHSDKWGTILQLFQFIGAFRSQYELLFAGAMTIVLPTIIVYLLGQKYIISGMTSGAIKG
;
A
#
# COMPACT_ATOMS: atom_id res chain seq x y z
N MET A 1 -8.23 -22.10 -0.17
CA MET A 1 -7.26 -22.88 0.65
C MET A 1 -7.41 -24.33 0.20
N SER A 2 -6.35 -25.05 -0.14
CA SER A 2 -6.50 -26.45 -0.56
C SER A 2 -6.92 -27.26 0.66
N ALA A 3 -8.06 -27.95 0.61
CA ALA A 3 -8.58 -28.77 1.72
C ALA A 3 -7.50 -29.75 2.25
N SER A 4 -6.63 -30.23 1.36
CA SER A 4 -5.52 -31.14 1.69
C SER A 4 -4.49 -30.57 2.67
N ILE A 5 -4.24 -29.26 2.69
CA ILE A 5 -3.24 -28.65 3.60
C ILE A 5 -3.80 -28.56 5.02
N ASP A 6 -5.10 -28.29 5.16
CA ASP A 6 -5.75 -28.19 6.47
C ASP A 6 -6.02 -29.58 7.07
N GLU A 7 -6.38 -30.56 6.23
CA GLU A 7 -6.47 -31.97 6.62
C GLU A 7 -5.11 -32.53 7.05
N ALA A 8 -4.04 -32.30 6.28
CA ALA A 8 -2.70 -32.75 6.66
C ALA A 8 -2.23 -32.14 8.00
N ALA A 9 -2.47 -30.85 8.23
CA ALA A 9 -2.14 -30.20 9.50
C ALA A 9 -2.99 -30.69 10.68
N THR A 10 -4.20 -31.21 10.41
CA THR A 10 -5.05 -31.86 11.42
C THR A 10 -4.53 -33.25 11.76
N VAL A 11 -4.10 -34.01 10.75
CA VAL A 11 -3.50 -35.34 10.91
C VAL A 11 -2.18 -35.26 11.68
N ASP A 12 -1.38 -34.20 11.49
CA ASP A 12 -0.13 -33.94 12.24
C ASP A 12 -0.33 -33.43 13.68
N GLY A 13 -1.58 -33.35 14.18
CA GLY A 13 -1.87 -32.93 15.55
C GLY A 13 -1.56 -31.46 15.85
N ALA A 14 -1.38 -30.62 14.82
CA ALA A 14 -1.14 -29.19 15.01
C ALA A 14 -2.40 -28.50 15.54
N GLY A 15 -2.33 -28.05 16.79
CA GLY A 15 -3.39 -27.26 17.42
C GLY A 15 -3.70 -25.96 16.66
N PRO A 16 -4.89 -25.35 16.86
CA PRO A 16 -5.41 -24.26 16.02
C PRO A 16 -4.45 -23.07 15.89
N TRP A 17 -3.83 -22.68 17.00
CA TRP A 17 -2.88 -21.57 17.06
C TRP A 17 -1.59 -21.85 16.28
N ARG A 18 -1.06 -23.07 16.37
CA ARG A 18 0.16 -23.47 15.65
C ARG A 18 -0.10 -23.56 14.15
N ARG A 19 -1.31 -24.00 13.76
CA ARG A 19 -1.74 -24.06 12.36
C ARG A 19 -1.89 -22.66 11.75
N PHE A 20 -2.52 -21.74 12.48
CA PHE A 20 -2.70 -20.37 12.03
C PHE A 20 -1.36 -19.66 11.79
N TYR A 21 -0.49 -19.62 12.81
CA TYR A 21 0.78 -18.88 12.69
C TYR A 21 1.85 -19.62 11.87
N GLY A 22 1.85 -20.95 11.86
CA GLY A 22 2.86 -21.75 11.18
C GLY A 22 2.59 -22.01 9.70
N ILE A 23 1.31 -22.06 9.29
CA ILE A 23 0.92 -22.49 7.94
C ILE A 23 0.08 -21.40 7.26
N ILE A 24 -1.00 -20.95 7.89
CA ILE A 24 -1.95 -20.03 7.25
C ILE A 24 -1.33 -18.63 7.09
N PHE A 25 -0.75 -18.07 8.14
CA PHE A 25 -0.20 -16.71 8.15
C PHE A 25 0.96 -16.51 7.15
N PRO A 26 1.95 -17.42 7.02
CA PRO A 26 2.99 -17.31 6.00
C PRO A 26 2.45 -17.40 4.57
N MET A 27 1.39 -18.19 4.35
CA MET A 27 0.73 -18.29 3.04
C MET A 27 -0.05 -17.02 2.68
N LEU A 28 -0.54 -16.27 3.68
CA LEU A 28 -1.19 -14.98 3.48
C LEU A 28 -0.21 -13.83 3.25
N LYS A 29 1.05 -13.96 3.70
CA LYS A 29 2.11 -12.95 3.57
C LYS A 29 2.18 -12.24 2.20
N PRO A 30 2.17 -12.92 1.03
CA PRO A 30 2.19 -12.25 -0.26
C PRO A 30 0.94 -11.39 -0.51
N VAL A 31 -0.24 -11.86 -0.13
CA VAL A 31 -1.50 -11.10 -0.25
C VAL A 31 -1.50 -9.91 0.70
N THR A 32 -1.06 -10.10 1.94
CA THR A 32 -0.94 -9.02 2.93
C THR A 32 0.04 -7.95 2.47
N MET A 33 1.18 -8.32 1.90
CA MET A 33 2.15 -7.35 1.35
C MET A 33 1.57 -6.55 0.19
N THR A 34 0.84 -7.20 -0.72
CA THR A 34 0.13 -6.52 -1.80
C THR A 34 -0.89 -5.51 -1.26
N ALA A 35 -1.70 -5.91 -0.27
CA ALA A 35 -2.66 -5.03 0.37
C ALA A 35 -1.99 -3.82 1.06
N ILE A 36 -0.85 -4.03 1.74
CA ILE A 36 -0.07 -2.96 2.38
C ILE A 36 0.44 -1.96 1.33
N VAL A 37 1.03 -2.45 0.24
CA VAL A 37 1.57 -1.57 -0.82
C VAL A 37 0.45 -0.73 -1.45
N ILE A 38 -0.67 -1.36 -1.79
CA ILE A 38 -1.82 -0.65 -2.38
C ILE A 38 -2.37 0.38 -1.40
N ASN A 39 -2.55 0.03 -0.13
CA ASN A 39 -3.02 0.97 0.89
C ASN A 39 -2.04 2.12 1.11
N PHE A 40 -0.74 1.84 1.12
CA PHE A 40 0.28 2.87 1.24
C PHE A 40 0.19 3.86 0.08
N VAL A 41 0.13 3.36 -1.17
CA VAL A 41 0.04 4.22 -2.36
C VAL A 41 -1.23 5.06 -2.31
N ASN A 42 -2.37 4.48 -1.93
CA ASN A 42 -3.63 5.21 -1.82
C ASN A 42 -3.56 6.30 -0.73
N CYS A 43 -3.08 5.96 0.46
CA CYS A 43 -2.97 6.90 1.59
C CYS A 43 -1.95 8.01 1.29
N TRP A 44 -0.82 7.68 0.66
CA TRP A 44 0.21 8.64 0.30
C TRP A 44 -0.24 9.63 -0.78
N ASN A 45 -1.02 9.16 -1.77
CA ASN A 45 -1.54 10.00 -2.85
C ASN A 45 -2.90 10.64 -2.51
N ASP A 46 -3.42 10.43 -1.30
CA ASP A 46 -4.71 10.96 -0.90
C ASP A 46 -4.64 12.47 -0.69
N PHE A 47 -5.48 13.18 -1.43
CA PHE A 47 -5.61 14.63 -1.38
C PHE A 47 -6.89 15.07 -0.66
N ILE A 48 -7.95 14.27 -0.73
CA ILE A 48 -9.29 14.68 -0.34
C ILE A 48 -9.39 14.74 1.18
N TYR A 49 -9.04 13.67 1.89
CA TYR A 49 -9.18 13.66 3.35
C TYR A 49 -8.32 14.74 4.02
N PRO A 50 -7.04 14.93 3.65
CA PRO A 50 -6.26 16.03 4.18
C PRO A 50 -6.91 17.39 3.92
N LEU A 51 -7.45 17.64 2.72
CA LEU A 51 -8.04 18.92 2.36
C LEU A 51 -9.25 19.28 3.25
N TYR A 52 -10.09 18.30 3.55
CA TYR A 52 -11.32 18.53 4.32
C TYR A 52 -11.09 18.49 5.84
N PHE A 53 -10.19 17.63 6.33
CA PHE A 53 -10.02 17.40 7.77
C PHE A 53 -8.84 18.16 8.38
N ILE A 54 -7.84 18.58 7.58
CA ILE A 54 -6.67 19.32 8.07
C ILE A 54 -6.82 20.78 7.70
N THR A 55 -7.36 21.55 8.64
CA THR A 55 -7.65 22.99 8.46
C THR A 55 -6.44 23.89 8.65
N HIS A 56 -5.41 23.45 9.38
CA HIS A 56 -4.20 24.24 9.63
C HIS A 56 -3.06 23.85 8.68
N SER A 57 -2.48 24.86 8.01
CA SER A 57 -1.47 24.69 6.97
C SER A 57 -0.12 24.17 7.47
N ASP A 58 0.17 24.30 8.76
CA ASP A 58 1.35 23.74 9.43
C ASP A 58 1.33 22.20 9.51
N LYS A 59 0.15 21.59 9.35
CA LYS A 59 -0.05 20.13 9.37
C LYS A 59 -0.42 19.55 8.01
N TRP A 60 -0.41 20.35 6.96
CA TRP A 60 -0.72 19.88 5.63
C TRP A 60 0.28 18.84 5.16
N GLY A 61 -0.24 17.73 4.65
CA GLY A 61 0.57 16.73 3.95
C GLY A 61 1.22 17.32 2.70
N THR A 62 2.24 16.64 2.19
CA THR A 62 3.09 17.12 1.10
C THR A 62 2.31 17.54 -0.15
N ILE A 63 1.21 16.85 -0.47
CA ILE A 63 0.35 17.16 -1.63
C ILE A 63 -0.40 18.48 -1.45
N LEU A 64 -0.97 18.74 -0.28
CA LEU A 64 -1.69 19.99 0.00
C LEU A 64 -0.79 21.22 -0.03
N GLN A 65 0.42 21.09 0.52
CA GLN A 65 1.42 22.17 0.44
C GLN A 65 1.78 22.50 -1.01
N LEU A 66 1.77 21.50 -1.90
CA LEU A 66 2.07 21.69 -3.32
C LEU A 66 1.09 22.65 -4.01
N PHE A 67 -0.19 22.59 -3.62
CA PHE A 67 -1.22 23.47 -4.18
C PHE A 67 -1.07 24.94 -3.78
N GLN A 68 -0.29 25.25 -2.72
CA GLN A 68 0.01 26.64 -2.36
C GLN A 68 0.86 27.36 -3.41
N PHE A 69 1.60 26.61 -4.24
CA PHE A 69 2.40 27.19 -5.32
C PHE A 69 1.58 27.57 -6.55
N ILE A 70 0.29 27.21 -6.60
CA ILE A 70 -0.66 27.63 -7.64
C ILE A 70 -1.48 28.80 -7.09
N GLY A 71 -1.05 30.02 -7.41
CA GLY A 71 -1.68 31.25 -6.93
C GLY A 71 -2.56 31.92 -7.99
N ALA A 72 -3.60 32.63 -7.55
CA ALA A 72 -4.51 33.36 -8.45
C ALA A 72 -3.83 34.48 -9.26
N PHE A 73 -2.73 35.06 -8.74
CA PHE A 73 -2.01 36.17 -9.37
C PHE A 73 -0.60 35.80 -9.85
N ARG A 74 0.05 34.83 -9.22
CA ARG A 74 1.38 34.34 -9.61
C ARG A 74 1.56 32.90 -9.14
N SER A 75 1.85 32.01 -10.08
CA SER A 75 2.16 30.60 -9.81
C SER A 75 3.67 30.37 -9.85
N GLN A 76 4.17 29.60 -8.91
CA GLN A 76 5.59 29.23 -8.78
C GLN A 76 5.80 27.82 -9.35
N TYR A 77 5.74 27.70 -10.67
CA TYR A 77 5.80 26.40 -11.36
C TYR A 77 7.11 25.63 -11.07
N GLU A 78 8.23 26.33 -10.89
CA GLU A 78 9.51 25.71 -10.54
C GLU A 78 9.42 24.91 -9.23
N LEU A 79 8.81 25.51 -8.20
CA LEU A 79 8.61 24.89 -6.89
C LEU A 79 7.52 23.81 -6.94
N LEU A 80 6.46 24.03 -7.73
CA LEU A 80 5.41 23.05 -7.97
C LEU A 80 5.99 21.75 -8.55
N PHE A 81 6.77 21.84 -9.63
CA PHE A 81 7.36 20.66 -10.27
C PHE A 81 8.44 20.00 -9.40
N ALA A 82 9.26 20.79 -8.70
CA ALA A 82 10.25 20.26 -7.77
C ALA A 82 9.59 19.44 -6.65
N GLY A 83 8.56 19.97 -5.99
CA GLY A 83 7.86 19.23 -4.95
C GLY A 83 7.03 18.06 -5.50
N ALA A 84 6.46 18.17 -6.72
CA ALA A 84 5.79 17.04 -7.36
C ALA A 84 6.73 15.86 -7.56
N MET A 85 7.97 16.10 -8.02
CA MET A 85 8.99 15.04 -8.14
C MET A 85 9.32 14.43 -6.78
N THR A 86 9.41 15.25 -5.72
CA THR A 86 9.63 14.75 -4.35
C THR A 86 8.48 13.87 -3.85
N ILE A 87 7.23 14.18 -4.20
CA ILE A 87 6.05 13.37 -3.81
C ILE A 87 5.98 12.06 -4.58
N VAL A 88 6.33 12.07 -5.86
CA VAL A 88 6.26 10.88 -6.73
C VAL A 88 7.36 9.86 -6.41
N LEU A 89 8.55 10.31 -6.00
CA LEU A 89 9.70 9.45 -5.70
C LEU A 89 9.40 8.33 -4.69
N PRO A 90 8.85 8.61 -3.48
CA PRO A 90 8.49 7.57 -2.50
C PRO A 90 7.47 6.56 -3.05
N THR A 91 6.48 7.02 -3.80
CA THR A 91 5.47 6.14 -4.42
C THR A 91 6.12 5.15 -5.37
N ILE A 92 7.06 5.62 -6.21
CA ILE A 92 7.82 4.77 -7.13
C ILE A 92 8.66 3.76 -6.35
N ILE A 93 9.37 4.18 -5.31
CA ILE A 93 10.20 3.29 -4.48
C ILE A 93 9.34 2.17 -3.88
N VAL A 94 8.20 2.52 -3.27
CA VAL A 94 7.32 1.52 -2.65
C VAL A 94 6.72 0.58 -3.70
N TYR A 95 6.35 1.12 -4.87
CA TYR A 95 5.88 0.29 -5.98
C TYR A 95 6.95 -0.71 -6.45
N LEU A 96 8.20 -0.26 -6.65
CA LEU A 96 9.31 -1.14 -7.08
C LEU A 96 9.60 -2.24 -6.05
N LEU A 97 9.58 -1.91 -4.75
CA LEU A 97 9.72 -2.89 -3.68
C LEU A 97 8.54 -3.87 -3.62
N GLY A 98 7.34 -3.37 -3.93
CA GLY A 98 6.09 -4.13 -3.90
C GLY A 98 5.80 -4.97 -5.15
N GLN A 99 6.39 -4.65 -6.31
CA GLN A 99 5.97 -5.21 -7.61
C GLN A 99 6.00 -6.74 -7.62
N LYS A 100 7.03 -7.33 -7.02
CA LYS A 100 7.20 -8.78 -6.89
C LYS A 100 6.01 -9.41 -6.16
N TYR A 101 5.53 -8.78 -5.10
CA TYR A 101 4.44 -9.28 -4.26
C TYR A 101 3.09 -9.08 -4.94
N ILE A 102 2.90 -7.93 -5.59
CA ILE A 102 1.69 -7.61 -6.36
C ILE A 102 1.49 -8.65 -7.48
N ILE A 103 2.53 -8.89 -8.29
CA ILE A 103 2.49 -9.87 -9.39
C ILE A 103 2.25 -11.28 -8.85
N SER A 104 2.97 -11.68 -7.80
CA SER A 104 2.81 -13.02 -7.19
C SER A 104 1.45 -13.23 -6.54
N GLY A 105 0.84 -12.17 -5.98
CA GLY A 105 -0.49 -12.20 -5.39
C GLY A 105 -1.59 -12.37 -6.45
N MET A 106 -1.47 -11.66 -7.58
CA MET A 106 -2.42 -11.78 -8.69
C MET A 106 -2.36 -13.17 -9.35
N THR A 107 -1.15 -13.70 -9.59
CA THR A 107 -1.00 -15.02 -10.22
C THR A 107 -1.49 -16.16 -9.32
N SER A 108 -1.26 -16.07 -8.00
CA SER A 108 -1.72 -17.08 -7.04
C SER A 108 -3.25 -17.10 -6.86
N GLY A 109 -3.93 -15.95 -7.06
CA GLY A 109 -5.38 -15.87 -7.12
C GLY A 109 -5.97 -16.42 -8.43
N ALA A 110 -5.29 -16.23 -9.55
CA ALA A 110 -5.75 -16.63 -10.88
C ALA A 110 -5.70 -18.16 -11.13
N ILE A 111 -4.74 -18.89 -10.55
CA ILE A 111 -4.61 -20.35 -10.71
C ILE A 111 -5.60 -21.19 -9.88
N LYS A 112 -6.50 -20.55 -9.12
CA LYS A 112 -7.57 -21.24 -8.36
C LYS A 112 -8.97 -21.04 -8.96
N GLY A 113 -9.04 -20.45 -10.17
CA GLY A 113 -10.24 -20.48 -11.02
C GLY A 113 -10.24 -21.69 -11.93
#